data_AF-A0A7C1U5J1-F1
#
_entry.id   AF-A0A7C1U5J1-F1
#
_cell.length_a   1.000
_cell.length_b   1.000
_cell.length_c   1.000
_cell.angle_alpha   90.00
_cell.angle_beta   90.00
_cell.angle_gamma   90.00
#
_symmetry.space_group_name_H-M   'P 1'
#
loop_
_entity.id
_entity.type
_entity.pdbx_description
1 polymer ?
#
loop_
_entity_poly.entity_id
_entity_poly.type
_entity_poly.pdbx_seq_one_letter_code
_entity_poly.pdbx_strand_id
1 'polypeptide(L)'
;MQSKTTIQTANDNFISEVLRRFSQGNGSITEDITDRVFLMIQDDPQLCQEYHFLTDSNKSKRALNSRLGRRIREHFCLKNIGRCHSPKSRLIKSYERHEK
;
A
#
# COMPACT_ATOMS: atom_id res chain seq x y z
N MET A 1 -5.49 24.83 11.08
CA MET A 1 -5.83 23.46 11.55
C MET A 1 -6.27 22.65 10.33
N GLN A 2 -5.42 21.79 9.77
CA GLN A 2 -5.91 20.86 8.75
C GLN A 2 -6.76 19.78 9.45
N SER A 3 -8.02 19.64 9.04
CA SER A 3 -9.01 18.77 9.67
C SER A 3 -8.65 17.29 9.48
N LYS A 4 -8.87 16.45 10.49
CA LYS A 4 -8.66 14.98 10.41
C LYS A 4 -9.37 14.35 9.19
N THR A 5 -10.51 14.89 8.79
CA THR A 5 -11.28 14.46 7.62
C THR A 5 -10.50 14.61 6.31
N THR A 6 -9.77 15.71 6.13
CA THR A 6 -9.03 16.00 4.88
C THR A 6 -7.89 15.01 4.65
N ILE A 7 -7.16 14.65 5.71
CA ILE A 7 -6.05 13.68 5.63
C ILE A 7 -6.58 12.26 5.36
N GLN A 8 -7.72 11.91 5.95
CA GLN A 8 -8.35 10.61 5.73
C GLN A 8 -8.75 10.44 4.26
N THR A 9 -9.40 11.46 3.69
CA THR A 9 -9.81 11.50 2.28
C THR A 9 -8.62 11.42 1.33
N ALA A 10 -7.53 12.14 1.61
CA ALA A 10 -6.32 12.07 0.79
C ALA A 10 -5.72 10.65 0.76
N ASN A 11 -5.61 10.00 1.92
CA ASN A 11 -5.16 8.62 2.01
C ASN A 11 -6.06 7.64 1.23
N ASP A 12 -7.37 7.83 1.31
CA ASP A 12 -8.33 6.96 0.61
C ASP A 12 -8.27 7.13 -0.91
N ASN A 13 -8.08 8.35 -1.39
CA ASN A 13 -7.87 8.64 -2.80
C ASN A 13 -6.57 8.00 -3.31
N PHE A 14 -5.47 8.20 -2.58
CA PHE A 14 -4.19 7.59 -2.91
C PHE A 14 -4.28 6.05 -2.95
N ILE A 15 -4.85 5.42 -1.93
CA ILE A 15 -5.02 3.96 -1.89
C ILE A 15 -5.87 3.48 -3.07
N SER A 16 -6.95 4.18 -3.41
CA SER A 16 -7.82 3.81 -4.52
C SER A 16 -7.09 3.89 -5.85
N GLU A 17 -6.28 4.93 -6.06
CA GLU A 17 -5.46 5.08 -7.27
C GLU A 17 -4.39 4.00 -7.39
N VAL A 18 -3.68 3.69 -6.29
CA VAL A 18 -2.71 2.59 -6.23
C VAL A 18 -3.35 1.26 -6.63
N LEU A 19 -4.49 0.91 -6.03
CA LEU A 19 -5.19 -0.34 -6.34
C LEU A 19 -5.68 -0.37 -7.79
N ARG A 20 -6.19 0.77 -8.29
CA ARG A 20 -6.62 0.90 -9.68
C ARG A 20 -5.47 0.65 -10.66
N ARG A 21 -4.33 1.32 -10.48
CA ARG A 21 -3.14 1.16 -11.34
C ARG A 21 -2.60 -0.27 -11.28
N PHE A 22 -2.52 -0.86 -10.08
CA PHE A 22 -2.04 -2.23 -9.91
C PHE A 22 -2.94 -3.25 -10.62
N SER A 23 -4.27 -3.11 -10.49
CA SER A 23 -5.25 -3.99 -11.14
C SER A 23 -5.26 -3.85 -12.67
N GLN A 24 -4.95 -2.67 -13.21
CA GLN A 24 -4.85 -2.46 -14.67
C GLN A 24 -3.58 -3.05 -15.28
N GLY A 25 -2.49 -3.17 -14.51
CA GLY A 25 -1.19 -3.63 -14.98
C GLY A 25 -1.03 -5.16 -15.09
N ASN A 26 -2.11 -5.94 -15.14
CA ASN A 26 -2.07 -7.42 -15.04
C ASN A 26 -1.38 -7.95 -13.77
N GLY A 27 -1.54 -7.26 -12.64
CA GLY A 27 -1.01 -7.73 -11.35
C GLY A 27 -1.53 -9.13 -11.00
N SER A 28 -0.67 -10.15 -11.08
CA SER A 28 -1.04 -11.50 -10.68
C SER A 28 -1.16 -11.58 -9.16
N ILE A 29 -2.28 -12.14 -8.69
CA ILE A 29 -2.45 -12.45 -7.27
C ILE A 29 -1.41 -13.50 -6.90
N THR A 30 -0.50 -13.11 -6.03
CA THR A 30 0.67 -13.88 -5.61
C THR A 30 0.87 -13.66 -4.11
N GLU A 31 1.60 -14.55 -3.45
CA GLU A 31 1.84 -14.44 -2.01
C GLU A 31 2.49 -13.11 -1.60
N ASP A 32 3.28 -12.52 -2.50
CA ASP A 32 3.98 -11.25 -2.31
C ASP A 32 3.23 -10.03 -2.86
N ILE A 33 1.93 -10.13 -3.17
CA ILE A 33 1.14 -9.03 -3.75
C ILE A 33 1.28 -7.72 -2.98
N THR A 34 1.28 -7.76 -1.65
CA THR A 34 1.48 -6.56 -0.84
C THR A 34 2.83 -5.90 -1.14
N ASP A 35 3.92 -6.67 -1.17
CA ASP A 35 5.25 -6.15 -1.52
C ASP A 35 5.30 -5.60 -2.95
N ARG A 36 4.64 -6.28 -3.90
CA ARG A 36 4.54 -5.81 -5.30
C ARG A 36 3.82 -4.48 -5.44
N VAL A 37 2.74 -4.26 -4.67
CA VAL A 37 2.05 -2.96 -4.66
C VAL A 37 2.98 -1.87 -4.13
N PHE A 38 3.73 -2.15 -3.05
CA PHE A 38 4.69 -1.18 -2.52
C PHE A 38 5.92 -0.99 -3.42
N LEU A 39 6.30 -1.98 -4.22
CA LEU A 39 7.32 -1.81 -5.28
C LEU A 39 6.81 -0.92 -6.40
N MET A 40 5.58 -1.15 -6.87
CA MET A 40 4.96 -0.29 -7.89
C MET A 40 4.89 1.18 -7.43
N ILE A 41 4.50 1.43 -6.17
CA ILE A 41 4.53 2.78 -5.60
C ILE A 41 5.95 3.36 -5.62
N GLN A 42 6.95 2.56 -5.26
CA GLN A 42 8.34 3.00 -5.20
C GLN A 42 8.89 3.36 -6.59
N ASP A 43 8.51 2.59 -7.61
CA ASP A 43 9.08 2.68 -8.95
C ASP A 43 8.30 3.66 -9.86
N ASP A 44 7.04 3.97 -9.54
CA ASP A 44 6.25 5.02 -10.18
C ASP A 44 6.57 6.40 -9.55
N PRO A 45 7.18 7.35 -10.30
CA PRO A 45 7.59 8.63 -9.73
C PRO A 45 6.45 9.45 -9.12
N GLN A 46 5.25 9.39 -9.69
CA GLN A 46 4.09 10.15 -9.20
C GLN A 46 3.58 9.56 -7.89
N LEU A 47 3.40 8.24 -7.85
CA LEU A 47 2.95 7.56 -6.63
C LEU A 47 3.99 7.66 -5.52
N CYS A 48 5.28 7.58 -5.85
CA CYS A 48 6.37 7.69 -4.89
C CYS A 48 6.39 9.08 -4.24
N GLN A 49 6.26 10.13 -5.05
CA GLN A 49 6.18 11.50 -4.55
C GLN A 49 4.96 11.72 -3.64
N GLU A 50 3.78 11.26 -4.07
CA GLU A 50 2.56 11.39 -3.27
C GLU A 50 2.63 10.57 -1.98
N TYR A 51 3.18 9.35 -2.04
CA TYR A 51 3.45 8.54 -0.86
C TYR A 51 4.34 9.30 0.14
N HIS A 52 5.43 9.90 -0.31
CA HIS A 52 6.32 10.66 0.57
C HIS A 52 5.65 11.91 1.15
N PHE A 53 4.79 12.57 0.38
CA PHE A 53 3.98 13.70 0.87
C PHE A 53 3.00 13.26 1.98
N LEU A 54 2.33 12.12 1.80
CA LEU A 54 1.38 11.57 2.78
C LEU A 54 2.05 10.89 3.99
N THR A 55 3.36 10.65 3.95
CA THR A 55 4.12 9.91 4.97
C THR A 55 5.29 10.70 5.56
N ASP A 56 5.10 12.01 5.69
CA ASP A 56 6.01 12.98 6.29
C ASP A 56 6.56 12.63 7.69
N SER A 57 5.90 11.73 8.42
CA SER A 57 6.26 11.28 9.75
C SER A 57 6.16 9.76 9.87
N ASN A 58 6.86 9.20 10.85
CA ASN A 58 6.74 7.77 11.17
C ASN A 58 5.30 7.36 11.51
N LYS A 59 4.49 8.28 12.06
CA LYS A 59 3.09 8.03 12.41
C LYS A 59 2.21 7.94 11.17
N SER A 60 2.31 8.93 10.27
CA SER A 60 1.56 8.95 9.00
C SER A 60 1.98 7.78 8.11
N LYS A 61 3.29 7.47 8.04
CA LYS A 61 3.83 6.28 7.37
C LYS A 61 3.22 4.97 7.85
N ARG A 62 3.21 4.73 9.18
CA ARG A 62 2.62 3.51 9.76
C ARG A 62 1.12 3.42 9.49
N ALA A 63 0.40 4.53 9.59
CA ALA A 63 -1.03 4.57 9.35
C ALA A 63 -1.37 4.27 7.88
N LEU A 64 -0.69 4.91 6.93
CA LEU A 64 -0.90 4.68 5.50
C LEU A 64 -0.54 3.25 5.11
N ASN A 65 0.63 2.74 5.54
CA ASN A 65 1.06 1.39 5.20
C ASN A 65 0.08 0.33 5.73
N SER A 66 -0.42 0.51 6.96
CA SER A 66 -1.40 -0.39 7.55
C SER A 66 -2.74 -0.37 6.80
N ARG A 67 -3.25 0.83 6.47
CA ARG A 67 -4.49 0.97 5.69
C ARG A 67 -4.35 0.38 4.30
N LEU A 68 -3.25 0.66 3.60
CA LEU A 68 -3.02 0.12 2.26
C LEU A 68 -2.93 -1.41 2.30
N GLY A 69 -2.15 -2.00 3.22
CA GLY A 69 -2.09 -3.46 3.38
C GLY A 69 -3.45 -4.10 3.62
N ARG A 70 -4.27 -3.50 4.50
CA ARG A 70 -5.66 -3.93 4.72
C ARG A 70 -6.50 -3.84 3.46
N ARG A 71 -6.41 -2.73 2.72
CA ARG A 71 -7.20 -2.48 1.51
C ARG A 71 -6.80 -3.39 0.36
N ILE A 72 -5.52 -3.77 0.24
CA ILE A 72 -5.05 -4.81 -0.70
C ILE A 72 -5.75 -6.14 -0.38
N ARG A 73 -5.72 -6.58 0.88
CA ARG A 73 -6.37 -7.83 1.30
C ARG A 73 -7.86 -7.84 1.00
N GLU A 74 -8.56 -6.76 1.34
CA GLU A 74 -10.00 -6.61 1.10
C GLU A 74 -10.34 -6.54 -0.39
N HIS A 75 -9.57 -5.79 -1.19
CA HIS A 75 -9.84 -5.57 -2.61
C HIS A 75 -9.68 -6.86 -3.44
N PHE A 76 -8.70 -7.70 -3.10
CA PHE A 76 -8.42 -8.95 -3.80
C PHE A 76 -9.00 -10.21 -3.11
N CYS A 77 -9.81 -10.03 -2.05
CA CYS A 77 -10.42 -11.11 -1.26
C CYS A 77 -9.40 -12.14 -0.75
N LEU A 78 -8.32 -11.68 -0.13
CA LEU A 78 -7.17 -12.52 0.23
C LEU A 78 -7.23 -13.01 1.68
N LYS A 79 -6.73 -14.22 1.91
CA LYS A 79 -6.43 -14.75 3.25
C LYS A 79 -5.00 -14.44 3.63
N ASN A 80 -4.74 -14.25 4.92
CA ASN A 80 -3.39 -14.07 5.44
C ASN A 80 -2.82 -15.44 5.82
N ILE A 81 -1.68 -15.81 5.22
CA ILE A 81 -0.97 -17.08 5.46
C ILE A 81 0.36 -16.91 6.21
N GLY A 82 0.60 -15.71 6.74
CA GLY A 82 1.75 -15.39 7.56
C GLY A 82 2.38 -14.04 7.21
N ARG A 83 3.58 -13.81 7.71
CA ARG A 83 4.30 -12.55 7.53
C ARG A 83 5.68 -12.79 6.92
N CYS A 84 6.07 -11.92 5.99
CA CYS A 84 7.41 -11.84 5.45
C CYS A 84 8.12 -10.62 6.04
N HIS A 85 9.37 -10.80 6.49
CA HIS A 85 10.21 -9.75 7.09
C HIS A 85 11.34 -9.27 6.16
N SER A 86 11.37 -9.78 4.92
CA SER A 86 12.37 -9.43 3.91
C SER A 86 11.67 -8.86 2.66
N PRO A 87 10.99 -7.71 2.75
CA PRO A 87 10.38 -7.08 1.58
C PRO A 87 11.43 -6.60 0.58
N LYS A 88 11.06 -6.58 -0.69
CA LYS A 88 11.84 -5.93 -1.74
C LYS A 88 11.61 -4.42 -1.76
N SER A 89 10.39 -3.97 -1.44
CA SER A 89 10.11 -2.53 -1.34
C SER A 89 10.78 -1.92 -0.11
N ARG A 90 11.45 -0.78 -0.31
CA ARG A 90 12.09 0.00 0.76
C ARG A 90 11.08 0.81 1.59
N LEU A 91 9.81 0.84 1.17
CA LEU A 91 8.74 1.61 1.83
C LEU A 91 8.21 0.90 3.09
N ILE A 92 8.41 -0.43 3.18
CA ILE A 92 7.92 -1.29 4.26
C ILE A 92 9.05 -2.11 4.87
N LYS A 93 8.83 -2.60 6.09
CA LYS A 93 9.78 -3.51 6.79
C LYS A 93 9.31 -4.96 6.81
N SER A 94 8.04 -5.20 6.51
CA SER A 94 7.40 -6.50 6.47
C SER A 94 6.04 -6.39 5.80
N TYR A 95 5.51 -7.49 5.30
CA TYR A 95 4.15 -7.56 4.74
C TYR A 95 3.46 -8.88 5.10
N GLU A 96 2.13 -8.90 5.04
CA GLU A 96 1.34 -10.13 5.13
C GLU A 96 1.43 -10.90 3.81
N ARG A 97 1.71 -12.20 3.87
CA ARG A 97 1.64 -13.09 2.71
C ARG A 97 0.21 -13.53 2.48
N HIS A 98 -0.15 -13.75 1.22
CA HIS A 98 -1.54 -13.92 0.84
C HIS A 98 -1.83 -15.11 -0.08
N GLU A 99 -2.99 -15.72 0.11
CA GLU A 99 -3.58 -16.66 -0.84
C GLU A 99 -5.05 -16.30 -1.10
N LYS A 100 -5.66 -16.92 -2.10
CA LYS A 100 -7.09 -16.77 -2.42
C LYS A 100 -7.95 -17.72 -1.59
#